data_AF-A0A7W1FG34-F1
#
_entry.id   AF-A0A7W1FG34-F1
#
_cell.length_a   1.000
_cell.length_b   1.000
_cell.length_c   1.000
_cell.angle_alpha   90.00
_cell.angle_beta   90.00
_cell.angle_gamma   90.00
#
_symmetry.space_group_name_H-M   'P 1'
#
loop_
_entity.id
_entity.type
_entity.pdbx_description
1 polymer ?
#
loop_
_entity_poly.entity_id
_entity_poly.type
_entity_poly.pdbx_seq_one_letter_code
_entity_poly.pdbx_strand_id
1 'polypeptide(L)'
;MLEAKKSRWFEKVFQIYNRNLLKRRFHSFRVLGLDSFVNVNSSIIYANHSSWWDGLVAFEISKALRVDSFIMMEEKQLRNLFLFRKLGAFSVVRENSRQAVKSLNY
;
A
#
# COMPACT_ATOMS: atom_id res chain seq x y z
N MET A 1 -11.55 -13.45 2.89
CA MET A 1 -10.25 -12.99 2.38
C MET A 1 -10.40 -12.53 0.94
N LEU A 2 -10.33 -11.23 0.72
CA LEU A 2 -10.21 -10.61 -0.59
C LEU A 2 -8.73 -10.54 -0.97
N GLU A 3 -8.39 -11.20 -2.07
CA GLU A 3 -7.03 -11.18 -2.62
C GLU A 3 -6.75 -9.90 -3.40
N ALA A 4 -5.47 -9.52 -3.50
CA ALA A 4 -5.07 -8.46 -4.40
C ALA A 4 -5.31 -8.86 -5.87
N LYS A 5 -5.65 -7.88 -6.70
CA LYS A 5 -5.88 -8.05 -8.15
C LYS A 5 -5.15 -6.96 -8.92
N LYS A 6 -3.81 -6.95 -8.78
CA LYS A 6 -2.97 -5.89 -9.33
C LYS A 6 -3.23 -5.65 -10.82
N SER A 7 -3.31 -4.38 -11.18
CA SER A 7 -3.44 -3.97 -12.58
C SER A 7 -2.40 -2.90 -12.87
N ARG A 8 -1.39 -3.25 -13.68
CA ARG A 8 -0.30 -2.34 -14.07
C ARG A 8 -0.81 -1.05 -14.72
N TRP A 9 -1.90 -1.14 -15.49
CA TRP A 9 -2.52 0.03 -16.10
C TRP A 9 -3.17 0.93 -15.04
N PHE A 10 -3.97 0.36 -14.14
CA PHE A 10 -4.63 1.12 -13.08
C PHE A 10 -3.60 1.76 -12.14
N GLU A 11 -2.54 1.03 -11.81
CA GLU A 11 -1.45 1.52 -10.97
C GLU A 11 -0.74 2.73 -11.59
N LYS A 12 -0.47 2.71 -12.90
CA LYS A 12 0.12 3.87 -13.61
C LYS A 12 -0.81 5.09 -13.57
N VAL A 13 -2.10 4.90 -13.84
CA VAL A 13 -3.09 5.98 -13.77
C VAL A 13 -3.17 6.53 -12.35
N PHE A 14 -3.23 5.64 -11.35
CA PHE A 14 -3.28 6.01 -9.95
C PHE A 14 -2.02 6.74 -9.50
N GLN A 15 -0.83 6.36 -9.99
CA GLN A 15 0.41 7.05 -9.69
C GLN A 15 0.38 8.51 -10.18
N ILE A 16 -0.14 8.75 -11.39
CA ILE A 16 -0.28 10.12 -11.92
C ILE A 16 -1.25 10.92 -11.04
N TYR A 17 -2.41 10.34 -10.71
CA TYR A 17 -3.39 10.95 -9.82
C TYR A 17 -2.79 11.27 -8.45
N ASN A 18 -2.14 10.30 -7.82
CA ASN A 18 -1.59 10.40 -6.47
C ASN A 18 -0.48 11.46 -6.39
N ARG A 19 0.45 11.47 -7.34
CA ARG A 19 1.49 12.51 -7.42
C ARG A 19 0.92 13.91 -7.55
N ASN A 20 -0.09 14.09 -8.39
CA ASN A 20 -0.75 15.39 -8.55
C ASN A 20 -1.47 15.81 -7.27
N LEU A 21 -2.12 14.86 -6.59
CA LEU A 21 -2.80 15.12 -5.33
C LEU A 21 -1.82 15.53 -4.22
N LEU A 22 -0.71 14.79 -4.06
CA LEU A 22 0.33 15.08 -3.08
C LEU A 22 0.99 16.45 -3.35
N LYS A 23 1.33 16.75 -4.61
CA LYS A 23 1.91 18.05 -4.99
C LYS A 23 1.00 19.24 -4.69
N ARG A 24 -0.33 19.05 -4.77
CA ARG A 24 -1.30 20.11 -4.47
C ARG A 24 -1.48 20.33 -2.97
N ARG A 25 -1.17 19.33 -2.14
CA ARG A 25 -1.46 19.38 -0.70
C ARG A 25 -0.23 19.62 0.17
N PHE A 26 0.94 19.16 -0.27
CA PHE A 26 2.19 19.25 0.48
C PHE A 26 3.19 20.13 -0.25
N HIS A 27 3.93 20.93 0.51
CA HIS A 27 5.02 21.74 -0.03
C HIS A 27 6.15 20.87 -0.60
N SER A 28 6.52 19.79 0.10
CA SER A 28 7.57 18.88 -0.35
C SER A 28 7.40 17.48 0.23
N PHE A 29 7.77 16.48 -0.56
CA PHE A 29 7.87 15.08 -0.15
C PHE A 29 9.35 14.69 -0.07
N ARG A 30 9.85 14.33 1.11
CA ARG A 30 11.26 13.98 1.35
C ARG A 30 11.35 12.61 2.00
N VAL A 31 12.24 11.77 1.49
CA VAL A 31 12.49 10.42 2.01
C VAL A 31 13.98 10.30 2.28
N LEU A 32 14.32 9.76 3.45
CA LEU A 32 15.69 9.49 3.87
C LEU A 32 15.89 7.98 4.01
N GLY A 33 17.08 7.48 3.69
CA GLY A 33 17.43 6.06 3.89
C GLY A 33 16.86 5.09 2.85
N LEU A 34 16.50 5.57 1.65
CA LEU A 34 16.09 4.70 0.55
C LEU A 34 17.20 3.72 0.14
N ASP A 35 18.46 4.14 0.26
CA ASP A 35 19.63 3.33 -0.13
C ASP A 35 19.79 2.09 0.76
N SER A 36 19.26 2.12 1.98
CA SER A 36 19.27 0.98 2.91
C SER A 36 18.33 -0.16 2.48
N PHE A 37 17.46 0.07 1.48
CA PHE A 37 16.56 -0.97 0.94
C PHE A 37 17.19 -1.78 -0.20
N VAL A 38 18.44 -1.50 -0.59
CA VAL A 38 19.15 -2.27 -1.62
C VAL A 38 19.43 -3.69 -1.09
N ASN A 39 19.05 -4.72 -1.85
CA ASN A 39 19.22 -6.16 -1.56
C ASN A 39 18.25 -6.81 -0.56
N VAL A 40 17.09 -6.21 -0.28
CA VAL A 40 16.08 -6.89 0.55
C VAL A 40 15.13 -7.72 -0.31
N ASN A 41 15.21 -9.05 -0.19
CA ASN A 41 14.40 -9.99 -0.98
C ASN A 41 12.92 -10.04 -0.54
N SER A 42 12.65 -9.91 0.75
CA SER A 42 11.30 -9.91 1.31
C SER A 42 11.29 -9.16 2.63
N SER A 43 10.41 -8.17 2.74
CA SER A 43 10.35 -7.26 3.89
C SER A 43 8.92 -7.00 4.31
N ILE A 44 8.71 -6.95 5.62
CA ILE A 44 7.51 -6.37 6.21
C ILE A 44 7.82 -4.93 6.57
N ILE A 45 7.14 -4.00 5.90
CA ILE A 45 7.23 -2.57 6.21
C ILE A 45 6.05 -2.22 7.10
N TYR A 46 6.34 -1.57 8.23
CA TYR A 46 5.32 -1.02 9.13
C TYR A 46 5.61 0.44 9.41
N ALA A 47 4.55 1.20 9.68
CA ALA A 47 4.61 2.60 10.04
C ALA A 47 3.50 2.91 11.04
N ASN A 48 3.63 4.02 11.76
CA ASN A 48 2.51 4.63 12.45
C ASN A 48 1.43 5.04 11.44
N HIS A 49 0.16 4.81 11.77
CA HIS A 49 -0.97 5.28 10.98
C HIS A 49 -1.58 6.54 11.60
N SER A 50 -0.90 7.68 11.44
CA SER A 50 -1.28 8.95 12.05
C SER A 50 -2.11 9.85 11.13
N SER A 51 -2.15 9.58 9.83
CA SER A 51 -2.84 10.44 8.89
C SER A 51 -3.58 9.66 7.82
N TRP A 52 -4.62 10.29 7.28
CA TRP A 52 -5.34 9.74 6.13
C TRP A 52 -4.45 9.60 4.88
N TRP A 53 -3.36 10.36 4.78
CA TRP A 53 -2.44 10.35 3.65
C TRP A 53 -1.46 9.18 3.66
N ASP A 54 -1.38 8.40 4.74
CA ASP A 54 -0.33 7.41 4.93
C ASP A 54 -0.32 6.34 3.84
N GLY A 55 -1.49 5.88 3.37
CA GLY A 55 -1.58 4.93 2.27
C GLY A 55 -1.08 5.50 0.93
N LEU A 56 -1.34 6.79 0.68
CA LEU A 56 -0.90 7.50 -0.53
C LEU A 56 0.62 7.75 -0.52
N VAL A 57 1.15 8.06 0.66
CA VAL A 57 2.59 8.20 0.90
C VAL A 57 3.30 6.86 0.75
N ALA A 58 2.80 5.80 1.38
CA ALA A 58 3.35 4.46 1.26
C ALA A 58 3.36 3.97 -0.20
N PHE A 59 2.32 4.30 -0.97
CA PHE A 59 2.29 4.03 -2.41
C PHE A 59 3.43 4.74 -3.15
N GLU A 60 3.65 6.05 -2.95
CA GLU A 60 4.77 6.75 -3.61
C GLU A 60 6.14 6.21 -3.19
N ILE A 61 6.34 5.88 -1.91
CA ILE A 61 7.59 5.27 -1.43
C ILE A 61 7.84 3.95 -2.15
N SER A 62 6.80 3.10 -2.29
CA SER A 62 6.95 1.82 -3.00
C SER A 62 7.33 2.03 -4.48
N LYS A 63 6.80 3.07 -5.13
CA LYS A 63 7.18 3.43 -6.50
C LYS A 63 8.61 3.98 -6.59
N ALA A 64 9.05 4.77 -5.60
CA ALA A 64 10.43 5.26 -5.53
C ALA A 64 11.44 4.13 -5.33
N LEU A 65 11.11 3.15 -4.47
CA LEU A 65 11.89 1.94 -4.25
C LEU A 65 11.86 0.94 -5.40
N ARG A 66 10.95 1.12 -6.38
CA ARG A 66 10.72 0.19 -7.51
C ARG A 66 10.42 -1.25 -7.05
N VAL A 67 9.80 -1.40 -5.88
CA VAL A 67 9.43 -2.71 -5.32
C VAL A 67 8.00 -3.08 -5.69
N ASP A 68 7.76 -4.38 -5.82
CA ASP A 68 6.40 -4.91 -5.95
C ASP A 68 5.76 -5.05 -4.56
N SER A 69 5.03 -4.02 -4.14
CA SER A 69 4.48 -3.92 -2.78
C SER A 69 3.07 -4.49 -2.67
N PHE A 70 2.75 -5.07 -1.53
CA PHE A 70 1.39 -5.46 -1.15
C PHE A 70 1.02 -4.76 0.16
N ILE A 71 -0.27 -4.45 0.31
CA ILE A 71 -0.78 -3.76 1.50
C ILE A 71 -1.88 -4.60 2.12
N MET A 72 -1.78 -4.82 3.42
CA MET A 72 -2.84 -5.45 4.19
C MET A 72 -3.86 -4.40 4.62
N MET A 73 -5.15 -4.65 4.39
CA MET A 73 -6.24 -3.72 4.70
C MET A 73 -7.42 -4.46 5.35
N GLU A 74 -8.22 -3.80 6.18
CA GLU A 74 -9.41 -4.43 6.77
C GLU A 74 -10.43 -4.86 5.70
N GLU A 75 -10.98 -6.08 5.81
CA GLU A 75 -11.88 -6.64 4.79
C GLU A 75 -13.11 -5.75 4.52
N LYS A 76 -13.76 -5.22 5.58
CA LYS A 76 -14.93 -4.35 5.45
C LYS A 76 -14.63 -3.09 4.64
N GLN A 77 -13.49 -2.45 4.92
CA GLN A 77 -13.07 -1.25 4.22
C GLN A 77 -12.67 -1.58 2.77
N LEU A 78 -11.98 -2.71 2.55
CA LEU A 78 -11.55 -3.13 1.21
C LEU A 78 -12.72 -3.55 0.31
N ARG A 79 -13.86 -3.98 0.87
CA ARG A 79 -15.11 -4.20 0.11
C ARG A 79 -15.64 -2.89 -0.48
N ASN A 80 -15.68 -1.84 0.32
CA ASN A 80 -16.15 -0.52 -0.13
C ASN A 80 -15.13 0.15 -1.06
N LEU A 81 -13.84 -0.02 -0.77
CA LEU A 81 -12.74 0.58 -1.50
C LEU A 81 -12.04 -0.46 -2.40
N PHE A 82 -12.83 -1.24 -3.15
CA PHE A 82 -12.35 -2.38 -3.94
C PHE A 82 -11.27 -2.02 -4.98
N LEU A 83 -11.16 -0.75 -5.37
CA LEU A 83 -10.11 -0.26 -6.25
C LEU A 83 -8.70 -0.44 -5.66
N PHE A 84 -8.52 -0.41 -4.34
CA PHE A 84 -7.21 -0.66 -3.72
C PHE A 84 -6.71 -2.08 -3.99
N ARG A 85 -7.59 -3.04 -4.27
CA ARG A 85 -7.18 -4.38 -4.72
C ARG A 85 -6.38 -4.32 -6.01
N LYS A 86 -6.68 -3.37 -6.90
CA LYS A 86 -5.93 -3.14 -8.14
C LYS A 86 -4.54 -2.55 -7.91
N LEU A 87 -4.28 -2.04 -6.70
CA LEU A 87 -2.99 -1.50 -6.27
C LEU A 87 -2.18 -2.48 -5.42
N GLY A 88 -2.68 -3.70 -5.17
CA GLY A 88 -1.97 -4.67 -4.34
C GLY A 88 -2.55 -4.85 -2.93
N ALA A 89 -3.71 -4.27 -2.62
CA ALA A 89 -4.32 -4.46 -1.31
C ALA A 89 -5.02 -5.83 -1.18
N PHE A 90 -4.75 -6.54 -0.10
CA PHE A 90 -5.44 -7.76 0.31
C PHE A 90 -6.04 -7.61 1.71
N SER A 91 -7.08 -8.39 2.01
CA SER A 91 -7.83 -8.21 3.24
C SER A 91 -7.25 -8.96 4.43
N VAL A 92 -7.38 -8.38 5.63
CA VAL A 92 -7.33 -9.08 6.92
C VAL A 92 -8.67 -8.96 7.64
N VAL A 93 -9.11 -10.02 8.32
CA VAL A 93 -10.31 -10.03 9.17
C VAL A 93 -9.87 -9.77 10.60
N ARG A 94 -10.16 -8.59 11.15
CA ARG A 94 -9.69 -8.18 12.47
C ARG A 94 -10.50 -8.80 13.61
N GLU A 95 -11.77 -9.08 13.35
CA GLU A 95 -12.72 -9.58 14.35
C GLU A 95 -12.54 -11.08 14.66
N ASN A 96 -11.74 -11.78 13.87
CA ASN A 96 -11.51 -13.21 14.04
C ASN A 96 -10.02 -13.52 13.86
N SER A 97 -9.32 -13.74 14.97
CA SER A 97 -7.88 -14.02 15.00
C SER A 97 -7.49 -15.23 14.15
N ARG A 98 -8.31 -16.31 14.14
CA ARG A 98 -8.06 -17.48 13.27
C ARG A 98 -8.15 -17.15 11.79
N GLN A 99 -9.01 -16.22 11.40
CA GLN A 99 -9.09 -15.74 10.02
C GLN A 99 -7.98 -14.74 9.69
N ALA A 100 -7.53 -13.93 10.65
CA ALA A 100 -6.41 -13.02 10.47
C ALA A 100 -5.14 -13.77 10.06
N VAL A 101 -4.87 -14.93 10.67
CA VAL A 101 -3.71 -15.79 10.36
C VAL A 101 -3.67 -16.20 8.89
N LYS A 102 -4.82 -16.36 8.21
CA LYS A 102 -4.84 -16.68 6.77
C LYS A 102 -4.14 -15.62 5.92
N SER A 103 -4.14 -14.37 6.38
CA SER A 103 -3.52 -13.24 5.69
C SER A 103 -1.99 -13.25 5.80
N LEU A 104 -1.42 -14.03 6.73
CA LEU A 104 0.03 -14.22 6.86
C LEU A 104 0.60 -15.23 5.85
N ASN A 105 -0.27 -16.05 5.26
CA ASN A 105 0.12 -17.01 4.21
C ASN A 105 0.03 -16.40 2.79
N TYR A 106 -0.13 -15.08 2.69
CA TYR A 106 -0.14 -14.35 1.43
C TYR A 106 1.28 -13.99 1.00
#